data_AF-A0A0K2JAT4-F1
#
_entry.id   AF-A0A0K2JAT4-F1
#
_cell.length_a   1.000
_cell.length_b   1.000
_cell.length_c   1.000
_cell.angle_alpha   90.00
_cell.angle_beta   90.00
_cell.angle_gamma   90.00
#
_symmetry.space_group_name_H-M   'P 1'
#
loop_
_entity.id
_entity.type
_entity.pdbx_description
1 polymer ?
#
loop_
_entity_poly.entity_id
_entity_poly.type
_entity_poly.pdbx_seq_one_letter_code
_entity_poly.pdbx_strand_id
1 'polypeptide(L)'
;MLDFNYDEIELISKILNFKIINKKKAFENKIISEKNFSEKLQTVNRLLNAEKLEQIVETKEYFFYFEKYDEKVLKWKEVFKFVNSMRKEIIYLFLLISERHFNIMRFGEKFWKSNENRKTLKSDLRAILNELGIEYKKYMSYPEPAELIKIKINKFEKVRQEYVKNILLKKWERVYNRIGTKPEIVEMEVIQEELGIKDLRYIYELLEEFFEKYGKINSKSKRYDFFTYLILNLRNEKINLRKRVTSSGVKLKEENNFNLLDEMLRKISEKEGVKIYSYFKFKLYKYLLKKEKANNEISYENYEPQEYTIAEDILKENILEYQVKKILADVKESEKIKVAIVYDLENIEISKNIENLRKISELMDIIRIYRFDEFKREQSNSAKKGKKDNFDQILIVSNDEIQNTVINYSDKPISFLKLSDRENDGKKKSKFKKNAEFYNDLKIIDDMMKEYEKMYCKEIIEMKK
;
A
#
# COMPACT_ATOMS: atom_id res chain seq x y z
N MET A 1 23.97 -11.52 6.27
CA MET A 1 22.77 -10.68 6.50
C MET A 1 23.16 -9.22 6.56
N LEU A 2 22.44 -8.36 5.84
CA LEU A 2 22.64 -6.92 5.73
C LEU A 2 21.93 -6.13 6.83
N ASP A 3 22.45 -4.96 7.19
CA ASP A 3 21.86 -4.10 8.23
C ASP A 3 21.10 -2.92 7.61
N PHE A 4 19.79 -3.12 7.37
CA PHE A 4 18.89 -2.15 6.76
C PHE A 4 17.67 -1.92 7.67
N ASN A 5 17.16 -0.69 7.69
CA ASN A 5 15.86 -0.38 8.30
C ASN A 5 14.70 -0.59 7.30
N TYR A 6 13.43 -0.47 7.75
CA TYR A 6 12.29 -0.72 6.88
C TYR A 6 12.23 0.24 5.69
N ASP A 7 12.53 1.50 5.93
CA ASP A 7 12.42 2.51 4.89
C ASP A 7 13.46 2.31 3.79
N GLU A 8 14.66 1.85 4.14
CA GLU A 8 15.70 1.51 3.16
C GLU A 8 15.34 0.27 2.34
N ILE A 9 14.77 -0.75 2.97
CA ILE A 9 14.22 -1.93 2.27
C ILE A 9 13.09 -1.51 1.33
N GLU A 10 12.22 -0.62 1.80
CA GLU A 10 11.11 -0.08 1.03
C GLU A 10 11.62 0.71 -0.19
N LEU A 11 12.63 1.56 -0.02
CA LEU A 11 13.23 2.30 -1.14
C LEU A 11 13.89 1.37 -2.15
N ILE A 12 14.69 0.39 -1.72
CA ILE A 12 15.31 -0.57 -2.64
C ILE A 12 14.22 -1.32 -3.41
N SER A 13 13.19 -1.80 -2.71
CA SER A 13 12.06 -2.48 -3.35
C SER A 13 11.37 -1.57 -4.35
N LYS A 14 11.18 -0.28 -4.03
CA LYS A 14 10.63 0.72 -4.96
C LYS A 14 11.54 0.94 -6.17
N ILE A 15 12.86 1.05 -6.00
CA ILE A 15 13.78 1.23 -7.13
C ILE A 15 13.70 0.03 -8.07
N LEU A 16 13.77 -1.20 -7.54
CA LEU A 16 13.68 -2.42 -8.34
C LEU A 16 12.34 -2.55 -9.06
N ASN A 17 11.26 -2.10 -8.42
CA ASN A 17 9.90 -2.22 -8.96
C ASN A 17 9.55 -1.10 -9.96
N PHE A 18 9.88 0.14 -9.64
CA PHE A 18 9.50 1.31 -10.43
C PHE A 18 10.51 1.69 -11.48
N LYS A 19 11.72 1.11 -11.42
CA LYS A 19 12.83 1.26 -12.36
C LYS A 19 13.48 2.62 -12.38
N ILE A 20 12.79 3.65 -11.91
CA ILE A 20 13.34 4.98 -11.75
C ILE A 20 12.74 5.68 -10.54
N ILE A 21 13.61 6.31 -9.74
CA ILE A 21 13.20 7.09 -8.57
C ILE A 21 14.02 8.38 -8.50
N ASN A 22 13.35 9.51 -8.27
CA ASN A 22 14.00 10.79 -7.99
C ASN A 22 14.58 10.80 -6.57
N LYS A 23 15.89 11.06 -6.45
CA LYS A 23 16.62 11.06 -5.17
C LYS A 23 16.09 12.09 -4.19
N LYS A 24 15.89 13.31 -4.67
CA LYS A 24 15.43 14.43 -3.84
C LYS A 24 14.08 14.09 -3.20
N LYS A 25 13.12 13.57 -3.98
CA LYS A 25 11.84 13.09 -3.44
C LYS A 25 11.98 11.91 -2.48
N ALA A 26 12.91 10.98 -2.74
CA ALA A 26 13.16 9.87 -1.82
C ALA A 26 13.69 10.35 -0.46
N PHE A 27 14.55 11.37 -0.43
CA PHE A 27 15.14 11.92 0.79
C PHE A 27 14.23 12.94 1.50
N GLU A 28 13.58 13.86 0.78
CA GLU A 28 12.73 14.92 1.34
C GLU A 28 11.50 14.40 2.07
N ASN A 29 10.96 13.26 1.62
CA ASN A 29 9.83 12.61 2.30
C ASN A 29 10.24 11.91 3.61
N LYS A 30 11.49 12.10 4.08
CA LYS A 30 12.07 11.47 5.27
C LYS A 30 11.90 9.96 5.30
N ILE A 31 11.81 9.35 4.11
CA ILE A 31 11.80 7.90 4.00
C ILE A 31 13.16 7.43 4.55
N ILE A 32 14.28 8.07 4.23
CA ILE A 32 15.61 7.62 4.70
C ILE A 32 16.49 8.79 5.14
N SER A 33 17.49 8.52 6.01
CA SER A 33 18.61 9.43 6.21
C SER A 33 19.63 9.29 5.08
N GLU A 34 19.94 10.38 4.40
CA GLU A 34 20.98 10.46 3.34
C GLU A 34 22.32 9.84 3.77
N LYS A 35 22.61 9.89 5.07
CA LYS A 35 23.81 9.34 5.69
C LYS A 35 23.96 7.84 5.42
N ASN A 36 25.06 7.47 4.76
CA ASN A 36 25.48 6.11 4.42
C ASN A 36 24.58 5.38 3.40
N PHE A 37 23.62 6.05 2.75
CA PHE A 37 22.77 5.39 1.76
C PHE A 37 23.57 4.89 0.55
N SER A 38 24.55 5.66 0.06
CA SER A 38 25.40 5.22 -1.06
C SER A 38 26.23 3.97 -0.72
N GLU A 39 26.75 3.86 0.50
CA GLU A 39 27.48 2.66 0.96
C GLU A 39 26.55 1.44 1.06
N LYS A 40 25.32 1.67 1.54
CA LYS A 40 24.26 0.67 1.56
C LYS A 40 23.87 0.23 0.15
N LEU A 41 23.72 1.17 -0.78
CA LEU A 41 23.42 0.89 -2.18
C LEU A 41 24.53 0.07 -2.85
N GLN A 42 25.80 0.39 -2.61
CA GLN A 42 26.93 -0.43 -3.07
C GLN A 42 26.83 -1.86 -2.55
N THR A 43 26.41 -2.03 -1.30
CA THR A 43 26.21 -3.36 -0.71
C THR A 43 25.07 -4.12 -1.38
N VAL A 44 23.98 -3.43 -1.72
CA VAL A 44 22.87 -4.00 -2.50
C VAL A 44 23.33 -4.41 -3.89
N ASN A 45 24.06 -3.55 -4.61
CA ASN A 45 24.56 -3.86 -5.94
C ASN A 45 25.52 -5.06 -5.94
N ARG A 46 26.34 -5.24 -4.91
CA ARG A 46 27.15 -6.46 -4.76
C ARG A 46 26.30 -7.73 -4.65
N LEU A 47 25.14 -7.65 -4.01
CA LEU A 47 24.22 -8.79 -3.91
C LEU A 47 23.48 -9.04 -5.22
N LEU A 48 22.99 -7.98 -5.88
CA LEU A 48 22.38 -8.10 -7.20
C LEU A 48 23.35 -8.79 -8.17
N ASN A 49 24.61 -8.34 -8.21
CA ASN A 49 25.65 -8.96 -9.01
C ASN A 49 25.90 -10.43 -8.63
N ALA A 50 25.88 -10.79 -7.34
CA ALA A 50 26.04 -12.17 -6.89
C ALA A 50 24.89 -13.08 -7.35
N GLU A 51 23.68 -12.54 -7.45
CA GLU A 51 22.49 -13.20 -8.00
C GLU A 51 22.41 -13.08 -9.54
N LYS A 52 23.45 -12.55 -10.19
CA LYS A 52 23.53 -12.31 -11.65
C LYS A 52 22.48 -11.35 -12.19
N LEU A 53 22.15 -10.34 -11.38
CA LEU A 53 21.22 -9.27 -11.70
C LEU A 53 21.96 -7.97 -11.99
N GLU A 54 21.29 -7.08 -12.71
CA GLU A 54 21.80 -5.76 -12.99
C GLU A 54 21.93 -4.94 -11.70
N GLN A 55 22.91 -4.06 -11.69
CA GLN A 55 23.10 -3.13 -10.59
C GLN A 55 22.14 -1.95 -10.69
N ILE A 56 21.75 -1.40 -9.55
CA ILE A 56 21.08 -0.11 -9.51
C ILE A 56 22.10 0.96 -9.91
N VAL A 57 21.79 1.72 -10.95
CA VAL A 57 22.63 2.83 -11.44
C VAL A 57 22.21 4.12 -10.76
N GLU A 58 23.19 4.90 -10.31
CA GLU A 58 22.97 6.15 -9.59
C GLU A 58 23.51 7.33 -10.43
N THR A 59 22.67 8.32 -10.75
CA THR A 59 23.10 9.61 -11.34
C THR A 59 23.04 10.71 -10.30
N LYS A 60 23.25 11.98 -10.67
CA LYS A 60 23.11 13.09 -9.71
C LYS A 60 21.69 13.18 -9.11
N GLU A 61 20.66 12.92 -9.92
CA GLU A 61 19.27 13.22 -9.57
C GLU A 61 18.38 11.97 -9.41
N TYR A 62 18.78 10.83 -9.96
CA TYR A 62 17.94 9.64 -10.05
C TYR A 62 18.67 8.34 -9.69
N PHE A 63 17.89 7.33 -9.28
CA PHE A 63 18.28 5.93 -9.23
C PHE A 63 17.56 5.16 -10.35
N PHE A 64 18.26 4.27 -11.05
CA PHE A 64 17.75 3.48 -12.17
C PHE A 64 17.93 1.98 -11.95
N TYR A 65 17.01 1.18 -12.48
CA TYR A 65 17.13 -0.27 -12.59
C TYR A 65 16.42 -0.72 -13.87
N PHE A 66 17.15 -1.36 -14.80
CA PHE A 66 16.65 -1.60 -16.16
C PHE A 66 16.15 -3.03 -16.38
N GLU A 67 16.64 -3.98 -15.59
CA GLU A 67 16.25 -5.39 -15.66
C GLU A 67 14.75 -5.63 -15.39
N LYS A 68 14.29 -6.81 -15.83
CA LYS A 68 12.95 -7.33 -15.54
C LYS A 68 12.94 -8.04 -14.18
N TYR A 69 11.94 -7.71 -13.38
CA TYR A 69 11.70 -8.35 -12.09
C TYR A 69 10.83 -9.61 -12.27
N ASP A 70 11.21 -10.75 -11.69
CA ASP A 70 10.36 -11.96 -11.55
C ASP A 70 10.36 -12.46 -10.09
N GLU A 71 9.31 -13.15 -9.68
CA GLU A 71 9.09 -13.69 -8.32
C GLU A 71 10.23 -14.62 -7.85
N LYS A 72 10.97 -15.21 -8.80
CA LYS A 72 12.07 -16.13 -8.51
C LYS A 72 13.40 -15.44 -8.21
N VAL A 73 13.53 -14.17 -8.57
CA VAL A 73 14.83 -13.51 -8.75
C VAL A 73 15.42 -12.98 -7.44
N LEU A 74 14.59 -12.52 -6.49
CA LEU A 74 15.14 -12.05 -5.22
C LEU A 74 14.26 -12.36 -4.00
N LYS A 75 14.71 -13.31 -3.18
CA LYS A 75 14.07 -13.64 -1.90
C LYS A 75 14.74 -12.87 -0.77
N TRP A 76 14.22 -11.68 -0.46
CA TRP A 76 14.69 -10.87 0.69
C TRP A 76 14.50 -11.53 2.06
N LYS A 77 13.77 -12.65 2.12
CA LYS A 77 13.40 -13.39 3.34
C LYS A 77 14.56 -13.69 4.28
N GLU A 78 15.77 -13.87 3.78
CA GLU A 78 16.93 -14.26 4.61
C GLU A 78 18.08 -13.25 4.56
N VAL A 79 17.93 -12.18 3.78
CA VAL A 79 19.02 -11.27 3.45
C VAL A 79 19.23 -10.22 4.55
N PHE A 80 18.17 -9.76 5.21
CA PHE A 80 18.24 -8.63 6.15
C PHE A 80 18.31 -9.04 7.62
N LYS A 81 19.06 -8.27 8.40
CA LYS A 81 19.12 -8.33 9.88
C LYS A 81 17.97 -7.53 10.48
N PHE A 82 17.52 -7.98 11.64
CA PHE A 82 16.63 -7.19 12.50
C PHE A 82 17.40 -6.09 13.21
N VAL A 83 17.32 -4.86 12.70
CA VAL A 83 17.80 -3.67 13.41
C VAL A 83 16.91 -3.34 14.62
N ASN A 84 17.39 -2.45 15.50
CA ASN A 84 16.65 -2.02 16.69
C ASN A 84 15.26 -1.44 16.35
N SER A 85 15.19 -0.53 15.38
CA SER A 85 13.94 0.13 14.99
C SER A 85 12.87 -0.86 14.54
N MET A 86 13.23 -1.84 13.70
CA MET A 86 12.32 -2.90 13.26
C MET A 86 11.79 -3.69 14.45
N ARG A 87 12.68 -4.19 15.33
CA ARG A 87 12.22 -4.97 16.50
C ARG A 87 11.27 -4.16 17.37
N LYS A 88 11.54 -2.86 17.54
CA LYS A 88 10.65 -2.00 18.32
C LYS A 88 9.28 -1.83 17.67
N GLU A 89 9.21 -1.69 16.36
CA GLU A 89 7.95 -1.64 15.60
C GLU A 89 7.12 -2.90 15.83
N ILE A 90 7.73 -4.09 15.74
CA ILE A 90 7.04 -5.38 15.94
C ILE A 90 6.61 -5.56 17.40
N ILE A 91 7.41 -5.11 18.37
CA ILE A 91 7.00 -5.12 19.79
C ILE A 91 5.82 -4.17 20.01
N TYR A 92 5.84 -2.98 19.41
CA TYR A 92 4.73 -2.04 19.53
C TYR A 92 3.45 -2.59 18.87
N LEU A 93 3.57 -3.23 17.70
CA LEU A 93 2.48 -4.00 17.08
C LEU A 93 1.90 -5.01 18.07
N PHE A 94 2.75 -5.85 18.68
CA PHE A 94 2.32 -6.83 19.68
C PHE A 94 1.53 -6.16 20.82
N LEU A 95 2.05 -5.08 21.39
CA LEU A 95 1.38 -4.37 22.50
C LEU A 95 0.01 -3.79 22.10
N LEU A 96 -0.19 -3.44 20.83
CA LEU A 96 -1.46 -2.92 20.34
C LEU A 96 -2.51 -4.01 20.07
N ILE A 97 -2.10 -5.26 19.83
CA ILE A 97 -3.02 -6.32 19.39
C ILE A 97 -3.15 -7.49 20.37
N SER A 98 -2.18 -7.69 21.25
CA SER A 98 -2.14 -8.79 22.19
C SER A 98 -2.89 -8.49 23.48
N GLU A 99 -3.64 -9.46 23.98
CA GLU A 99 -4.28 -9.42 25.30
C GLU A 99 -3.34 -9.89 26.43
N ARG A 100 -2.17 -10.43 26.07
CA ARG A 100 -1.24 -11.13 26.97
C ARG A 100 0.07 -10.37 27.13
N HIS A 101 0.82 -10.72 28.17
CA HIS A 101 2.14 -10.15 28.42
C HIS A 101 3.13 -10.55 27.31
N PHE A 102 4.01 -9.61 26.97
CA PHE A 102 5.08 -9.87 26.03
C PHE A 102 6.06 -10.92 26.57
N ASN A 103 6.12 -12.07 25.90
CA ASN A 103 7.03 -13.15 26.26
C ASN A 103 8.34 -13.04 25.47
N ILE A 104 9.40 -12.55 26.13
CA ILE A 104 10.73 -12.33 25.53
C ILE A 104 11.31 -13.60 24.91
N MET A 105 11.05 -14.77 25.53
CA MET A 105 11.58 -16.04 25.06
C MET A 105 10.92 -16.46 23.74
N ARG A 106 9.59 -16.61 23.76
CA ARG A 106 8.80 -17.00 22.57
C ARG A 106 9.00 -16.01 21.42
N PHE A 107 9.11 -14.72 21.73
CA PHE A 107 9.31 -13.70 20.71
C PHE A 107 10.75 -13.67 20.18
N GLY A 108 11.74 -13.99 21.01
CA GLY A 108 13.15 -14.08 20.61
C GLY A 108 13.41 -15.16 19.57
N GLU A 109 12.70 -16.28 19.65
CA GLU A 109 12.77 -17.41 18.69
C GLU A 109 12.37 -16.98 17.26
N LYS A 110 11.54 -15.94 17.12
CA LYS A 110 11.17 -15.37 15.81
C LYS A 110 12.33 -14.64 15.13
N PHE A 111 13.24 -14.07 15.91
CA PHE A 111 14.37 -13.29 15.39
C PHE A 111 15.65 -14.11 15.24
N TRP A 112 16.00 -14.89 16.26
CA TRP A 112 17.31 -15.52 16.40
C TRP A 112 17.21 -17.03 16.63
N LYS A 113 18.20 -17.77 16.11
CA LYS A 113 18.36 -19.21 16.36
C LYS A 113 18.91 -19.50 17.76
N SER A 114 19.61 -18.55 18.38
CA SER A 114 20.15 -18.65 19.74
C SER A 114 19.56 -17.58 20.65
N ASN A 115 19.55 -17.89 21.95
CA ASN A 115 18.91 -17.10 23.00
C ASN A 115 19.82 -16.01 23.60
N GLU A 116 20.96 -15.74 22.99
CA GLU A 116 21.99 -14.84 23.54
C GLU A 116 21.56 -13.36 23.54
N ASN A 117 20.58 -13.00 22.69
CA ASN A 117 20.11 -11.63 22.50
C ASN A 117 18.92 -11.20 23.37
N ARG A 118 18.59 -11.97 24.43
CA ARG A 118 17.45 -11.66 25.33
C ARG A 118 17.51 -10.28 25.99
N LYS A 119 18.72 -9.82 26.35
CA LYS A 119 18.93 -8.49 26.96
C LYS A 119 18.48 -7.38 26.00
N THR A 120 18.67 -7.58 24.70
CA THR A 120 18.30 -6.63 23.65
C THR A 120 16.78 -6.45 23.58
N LEU A 121 15.99 -7.54 23.50
CA LEU A 121 14.52 -7.43 23.48
C LEU A 121 13.95 -6.83 24.76
N LYS A 122 14.55 -7.16 25.91
CA LYS A 122 14.14 -6.54 27.18
C LYS A 122 14.37 -5.03 27.16
N SER A 123 15.48 -4.58 26.59
CA SER A 123 15.79 -3.16 26.40
C SER A 123 14.82 -2.49 25.43
N ASP A 124 14.53 -3.14 24.30
CA ASP A 124 13.61 -2.63 23.28
C ASP A 124 12.18 -2.49 23.82
N LEU A 125 11.68 -3.51 24.55
CA LEU A 125 10.39 -3.45 25.23
C LEU A 125 10.35 -2.33 26.29
N ARG A 126 11.42 -2.17 27.10
CA ARG A 126 11.51 -1.07 28.08
C ARG A 126 11.43 0.29 27.42
N ALA A 127 12.13 0.48 26.29
CA ALA A 127 12.11 1.74 25.57
C ALA A 127 10.68 2.10 25.11
N ILE A 128 9.96 1.15 24.50
CA ILE A 128 8.58 1.39 24.03
C ILE A 128 7.63 1.66 25.19
N LEU A 129 7.73 0.89 26.29
CA LEU A 129 6.91 1.13 27.46
C LEU A 129 7.17 2.52 28.07
N ASN A 130 8.44 2.95 28.11
CA ASN A 130 8.81 4.29 28.56
C ASN A 130 8.22 5.38 27.66
N GLU A 131 8.22 5.19 26.34
CA GLU A 131 7.56 6.10 25.38
C GLU A 131 6.05 6.21 25.62
N LEU A 132 5.42 5.13 26.11
CA LEU A 132 4.01 5.11 26.53
C LEU A 132 3.79 5.60 27.97
N GLY A 133 4.84 6.01 28.68
CA GLY A 133 4.77 6.41 30.09
C GLY A 133 4.34 5.26 31.01
N ILE A 134 4.82 4.04 30.73
CA ILE A 134 4.58 2.82 31.49
C ILE A 134 5.93 2.28 32.00
N GLU A 135 6.04 2.11 33.31
CA GLU A 135 7.20 1.41 33.88
C GLU A 135 7.16 -0.09 33.58
N TYR A 136 8.30 -0.67 33.19
CA TYR A 136 8.42 -2.10 32.90
C TYR A 136 7.95 -3.00 34.04
N LYS A 137 8.27 -2.66 35.30
CA LYS A 137 7.83 -3.46 36.45
C LYS A 137 6.30 -3.45 36.57
N LYS A 138 5.68 -2.28 36.42
CA LYS A 138 4.23 -2.11 36.44
C LYS A 138 3.57 -2.91 35.32
N TYR A 139 4.10 -2.85 34.10
CA TYR A 139 3.60 -3.64 32.97
C TYR A 139 3.60 -5.14 33.28
N MET A 140 4.74 -5.68 33.74
CA MET A 140 4.89 -7.12 34.00
C MET A 140 4.05 -7.64 35.16
N SER A 141 3.60 -6.77 36.07
CA SER A 141 2.79 -7.15 37.24
C SER A 141 1.30 -6.85 37.06
N TYR A 142 0.89 -6.18 35.97
CA TYR A 142 -0.49 -5.75 35.79
C TYR A 142 -1.34 -6.92 35.26
N PRO A 143 -2.47 -7.29 35.91
CA PRO A 143 -3.22 -8.49 35.50
C PRO A 143 -3.70 -8.46 34.04
N GLU A 144 -4.12 -7.29 33.57
CA GLU A 144 -4.67 -7.08 32.22
C GLU A 144 -3.79 -6.11 31.42
N PRO A 145 -2.66 -6.57 30.84
CA PRO A 145 -1.68 -5.68 30.21
C PRO A 145 -2.27 -4.86 29.06
N ALA A 146 -3.24 -5.41 28.33
CA ALA A 146 -3.92 -4.71 27.24
C ALA A 146 -4.72 -3.48 27.73
N GLU A 147 -5.41 -3.58 28.87
CA GLU A 147 -6.14 -2.42 29.42
C GLU A 147 -5.17 -1.34 29.92
N LEU A 148 -3.99 -1.72 30.44
CA LEU A 148 -2.94 -0.77 30.78
C LEU A 148 -2.43 0.00 29.55
N ILE A 149 -2.16 -0.69 28.42
CA ILE A 149 -1.76 -0.05 27.16
C ILE A 149 -2.88 0.88 26.68
N LYS A 150 -4.13 0.40 26.69
CA LYS A 150 -5.30 1.13 26.19
C LYS A 150 -5.56 2.44 26.93
N ILE A 151 -5.37 2.48 28.24
CA ILE A 151 -5.52 3.69 29.06
C ILE A 151 -4.46 4.74 28.68
N LYS A 152 -3.27 4.31 28.28
CA LYS A 152 -2.14 5.20 27.97
C LYS A 152 -2.20 5.80 26.58
N ILE A 153 -2.91 5.16 25.66
CA ILE A 153 -3.02 5.61 24.28
C ILE A 153 -4.36 6.30 24.06
N ASN A 154 -4.33 7.61 23.82
CA ASN A 154 -5.53 8.37 23.48
C ASN A 154 -6.16 7.82 22.19
N LYS A 155 -7.49 7.62 22.21
CA LYS A 155 -8.26 7.02 21.10
C LYS A 155 -7.63 5.69 20.63
N PHE A 156 -7.26 4.83 21.58
CA PHE A 156 -6.59 3.54 21.34
C PHE A 156 -7.12 2.76 20.12
N GLU A 157 -8.43 2.54 20.01
CA GLU A 157 -8.99 1.76 18.88
C GLU A 157 -8.67 2.38 17.51
N LYS A 158 -8.63 3.71 17.43
CA LYS A 158 -8.26 4.41 16.19
C LYS A 158 -6.77 4.22 15.90
N VAL A 159 -5.90 4.43 16.91
CA VAL A 159 -4.45 4.25 16.78
C VAL A 159 -4.11 2.82 16.39
N ARG A 160 -4.71 1.84 17.07
CA ARG A 160 -4.59 0.40 16.79
C ARG A 160 -4.99 0.08 15.35
N GLN A 161 -6.16 0.54 14.91
CA GLN A 161 -6.63 0.27 13.55
C GLN A 161 -5.73 0.93 12.50
N GLU A 162 -5.33 2.19 12.70
CA GLU A 162 -4.47 2.92 11.75
C GLU A 162 -3.07 2.29 11.66
N TYR A 163 -2.50 1.88 12.80
CA TYR A 163 -1.19 1.24 12.85
C TYR A 163 -1.17 -0.13 12.15
N VAL A 164 -2.14 -1.00 12.45
CA VAL A 164 -2.24 -2.32 11.81
C VAL A 164 -2.55 -2.18 10.32
N LYS A 165 -3.41 -1.24 9.94
CA LYS A 165 -3.70 -0.93 8.54
C LYS A 165 -2.43 -0.54 7.81
N ASN A 166 -1.61 0.34 8.37
CA ASN A 166 -0.38 0.80 7.73
C ASN A 166 0.62 -0.35 7.53
N ILE A 167 0.77 -1.25 8.50
CA ILE A 167 1.60 -2.45 8.37
C ILE A 167 1.07 -3.34 7.25
N LEU A 168 -0.23 -3.65 7.24
CA LEU A 168 -0.83 -4.48 6.19
C LEU A 168 -0.70 -3.84 4.82
N LEU A 169 -1.11 -2.58 4.65
CA LEU A 169 -1.06 -1.87 3.38
C LEU A 169 0.36 -1.80 2.79
N LYS A 170 1.37 -1.60 3.64
CA LYS A 170 2.76 -1.46 3.19
C LYS A 170 3.45 -2.81 2.92
N LYS A 171 3.11 -3.85 3.67
CA LYS A 171 3.96 -5.06 3.78
C LYS A 171 3.25 -6.36 3.45
N TRP A 172 1.92 -6.43 3.59
CA TRP A 172 1.17 -7.68 3.43
C TRP A 172 1.31 -8.29 2.04
N GLU A 173 1.11 -7.52 0.96
CA GLU A 173 1.15 -8.08 -0.39
C GLU A 173 2.54 -8.61 -0.76
N ARG A 174 3.61 -8.00 -0.22
CA ARG A 174 4.97 -8.53 -0.39
C ARG A 174 5.12 -9.88 0.29
N VAL A 175 4.61 -10.04 1.51
CA VAL A 175 4.61 -11.32 2.22
C VAL A 175 3.76 -12.36 1.51
N TYR A 176 2.55 -11.97 1.08
CA TYR A 176 1.61 -12.79 0.31
C TYR A 176 2.24 -13.33 -0.99
N ASN A 177 2.90 -12.46 -1.75
CA ASN A 177 3.63 -12.79 -2.99
C ASN A 177 5.02 -13.39 -2.73
N ARG A 178 5.35 -13.74 -1.48
CA ARG A 178 6.59 -14.42 -1.08
C ARG A 178 7.89 -13.66 -1.38
N ILE A 179 7.82 -12.33 -1.54
CA ILE A 179 8.96 -11.42 -1.73
C ILE A 179 9.25 -10.55 -0.49
N GLY A 180 8.44 -10.68 0.56
CA GLY A 180 8.64 -10.01 1.84
C GLY A 180 9.93 -10.45 2.54
N THR A 181 10.46 -9.57 3.36
CA THR A 181 11.67 -9.77 4.18
C THR A 181 11.36 -10.57 5.45
N LYS A 182 12.38 -11.08 6.15
CA LYS A 182 12.18 -11.77 7.45
C LYS A 182 11.37 -10.92 8.44
N PRO A 183 11.69 -9.62 8.63
CA PRO A 183 10.93 -8.79 9.56
C PRO A 183 9.45 -8.62 9.20
N GLU A 184 9.14 -8.44 7.93
CA GLU A 184 7.75 -8.34 7.47
C GLU A 184 6.98 -9.63 7.68
N ILE A 185 7.62 -10.79 7.47
CA ILE A 185 7.00 -12.09 7.78
C ILE A 185 6.67 -12.19 9.26
N VAL A 186 7.61 -11.82 10.13
CA VAL A 186 7.40 -11.86 11.59
C VAL A 186 6.25 -10.94 12.02
N GLU A 187 6.06 -9.78 11.39
CA GLU A 187 4.88 -8.93 11.66
C GLU A 187 3.57 -9.63 11.32
N MET A 188 3.49 -10.29 10.17
CA MET A 188 2.28 -11.02 9.77
C MET A 188 2.03 -12.23 10.66
N GLU A 189 3.08 -12.93 11.11
CA GLU A 189 2.97 -13.97 12.13
C GLU A 189 2.43 -13.42 13.45
N VAL A 190 2.92 -12.27 13.91
CA VAL A 190 2.44 -11.62 15.14
C VAL A 190 0.96 -11.23 14.99
N ILE A 191 0.54 -10.69 13.84
CA ILE A 191 -0.88 -10.41 13.56
C ILE A 191 -1.71 -11.69 13.64
N GLN A 192 -1.28 -12.78 13.00
CA GLN A 192 -2.02 -14.05 13.02
C GLN A 192 -2.10 -14.66 14.42
N GLU A 193 -0.97 -14.76 15.11
CA GLU A 193 -0.87 -15.43 16.41
C GLU A 193 -1.60 -14.67 17.52
N GLU A 194 -1.51 -13.34 17.55
CA GLU A 194 -2.09 -12.53 18.61
C GLU A 194 -3.57 -12.22 18.37
N LEU A 195 -4.05 -12.19 17.12
CA LEU A 195 -5.48 -12.10 16.80
C LEU A 195 -6.17 -13.47 16.69
N GLY A 196 -5.40 -14.56 16.75
CA GLY A 196 -5.91 -15.94 16.59
C GLY A 196 -6.45 -16.23 15.19
N ILE A 197 -5.90 -15.59 14.16
CA ILE A 197 -6.26 -15.84 12.76
C ILE A 197 -5.51 -17.09 12.28
N LYS A 198 -6.24 -18.10 11.80
CA LYS A 198 -5.67 -19.35 11.31
C LYS A 198 -5.03 -19.18 9.93
N ASP A 199 -5.67 -18.42 9.05
CA ASP A 199 -5.23 -18.28 7.66
C ASP A 199 -5.51 -16.87 7.12
N LEU A 200 -4.61 -15.92 7.41
CA LEU A 200 -4.74 -14.53 6.96
C LEU A 200 -4.72 -14.41 5.44
N ARG A 201 -3.99 -15.32 4.77
CA ARG A 201 -3.93 -15.42 3.31
C ARG A 201 -5.30 -15.73 2.73
N TYR A 202 -5.97 -16.75 3.25
CA TYR A 202 -7.30 -17.12 2.80
C TYR A 202 -8.33 -16.00 3.02
N ILE A 203 -8.28 -15.32 4.18
CA ILE A 203 -9.17 -14.16 4.44
C ILE A 203 -8.94 -13.06 3.42
N TYR A 204 -7.67 -12.75 3.11
CA TYR A 204 -7.33 -11.72 2.12
C TYR A 204 -7.81 -12.09 0.71
N GLU A 205 -7.61 -13.33 0.27
CA GLU A 205 -8.06 -13.82 -1.04
C GLU A 205 -9.60 -13.69 -1.19
N LEU A 206 -10.35 -14.05 -0.16
CA LEU A 206 -11.81 -13.89 -0.14
C LEU A 206 -12.26 -12.42 -0.16
N LEU A 207 -11.51 -11.54 0.51
CA LEU A 207 -11.79 -10.11 0.51
C LEU A 207 -11.56 -9.49 -0.86
N GLU A 208 -10.48 -9.87 -1.56
CA GLU A 208 -10.23 -9.38 -2.92
C GLU A 208 -11.33 -9.86 -3.89
N GLU A 209 -11.77 -11.13 -3.81
CA GLU A 209 -12.91 -11.65 -4.57
C GLU A 209 -14.20 -10.86 -4.26
N PHE A 210 -14.45 -10.58 -2.98
CA PHE A 210 -15.60 -9.80 -2.56
C PHE A 210 -15.56 -8.39 -3.12
N PHE A 211 -14.44 -7.67 -3.02
CA PHE A 211 -14.34 -6.30 -3.50
C PHE A 211 -14.45 -6.21 -5.02
N GLU A 212 -13.94 -7.20 -5.75
CA GLU A 212 -14.10 -7.30 -7.19
C GLU A 212 -15.58 -7.41 -7.58
N LYS A 213 -16.35 -8.26 -6.88
CA LYS A 213 -17.80 -8.42 -7.10
C LYS A 213 -18.63 -7.24 -6.59
N TYR A 214 -18.23 -6.66 -5.45
CA TYR A 214 -18.94 -5.54 -4.83
C TYR A 214 -18.86 -4.28 -5.70
N GLY A 215 -17.74 -4.07 -6.40
CA GLY A 215 -17.51 -2.92 -7.30
C GLY A 215 -17.29 -1.62 -6.52
N LYS A 216 -18.23 -1.33 -5.61
CA LYS A 216 -18.24 -0.58 -4.35
C LYS A 216 -17.20 0.51 -4.00
N ILE A 217 -15.94 0.09 -4.08
CA ILE A 217 -14.80 0.66 -3.36
C ILE A 217 -13.58 0.56 -4.26
N ASN A 218 -13.10 1.73 -4.70
CA ASN A 218 -12.03 1.80 -5.68
C ASN A 218 -10.65 1.78 -5.00
N SER A 219 -10.47 2.49 -3.89
CA SER A 219 -9.14 2.66 -3.30
C SER A 219 -8.69 1.47 -2.46
N LYS A 220 -7.47 0.98 -2.71
CA LYS A 220 -6.77 -0.02 -1.91
C LYS A 220 -6.74 0.36 -0.43
N SER A 221 -6.47 1.62 -0.11
CA SER A 221 -6.47 2.12 1.27
C SER A 221 -7.81 1.90 1.99
N LYS A 222 -8.94 2.08 1.31
CA LYS A 222 -10.27 1.81 1.88
C LYS A 222 -10.53 0.31 2.05
N ARG A 223 -10.05 -0.52 1.14
CA ARG A 223 -10.12 -1.98 1.29
C ARG A 223 -9.30 -2.46 2.47
N TYR A 224 -8.09 -1.94 2.67
CA TYR A 224 -7.27 -2.22 3.85
C TYR A 224 -7.89 -1.67 5.14
N ASP A 225 -8.62 -0.54 5.11
CA ASP A 225 -9.40 -0.09 6.27
C ASP A 225 -10.40 -1.19 6.71
N PHE A 226 -11.13 -1.76 5.74
CA PHE A 226 -12.12 -2.80 5.98
C PHE A 226 -11.47 -4.12 6.41
N PHE A 227 -10.43 -4.56 5.70
CA PHE A 227 -9.67 -5.77 6.03
C PHE A 227 -9.15 -5.72 7.46
N THR A 228 -8.50 -4.61 7.84
CA THR A 228 -7.99 -4.38 9.19
C THR A 228 -9.12 -4.41 10.22
N TYR A 229 -10.23 -3.74 9.93
CA TYR A 229 -11.39 -3.74 10.81
C TYR A 229 -11.95 -5.15 11.01
N LEU A 230 -12.04 -5.96 9.95
CA LEU A 230 -12.52 -7.33 10.03
C LEU A 230 -11.64 -8.19 10.93
N ILE A 231 -10.32 -8.23 10.68
CA ILE A 231 -9.43 -9.15 11.42
C ILE A 231 -9.27 -8.75 12.89
N LEU A 232 -9.26 -7.44 13.20
CA LEU A 232 -9.17 -6.96 14.59
C LEU A 232 -10.42 -7.32 15.41
N ASN A 233 -11.56 -7.54 14.76
CA ASN A 233 -12.85 -7.73 15.41
C ASN A 233 -13.44 -9.14 15.22
N LEU A 234 -12.79 -10.00 14.43
CA LEU A 234 -13.30 -11.33 14.10
C LEU A 234 -13.57 -12.17 15.36
N ARG A 235 -12.62 -12.16 16.31
CA ARG A 235 -12.73 -12.86 17.60
C ARG A 235 -13.11 -11.95 18.77
N ASN A 236 -13.39 -10.68 18.52
CA ASN A 236 -13.78 -9.76 19.58
C ASN A 236 -15.22 -10.03 20.02
N GLU A 237 -15.37 -10.70 21.15
CA GLU A 237 -16.67 -11.10 21.70
C GLU A 237 -17.63 -9.91 21.89
N LYS A 238 -17.14 -8.74 22.33
CA LYS A 238 -17.99 -7.56 22.55
C LYS A 238 -18.59 -7.04 21.24
N ILE A 239 -17.92 -7.22 20.11
CA ILE A 239 -18.32 -6.70 18.80
C ILE A 239 -19.03 -7.79 17.96
N ASN A 240 -18.57 -9.03 18.06
CA ASN A 240 -19.10 -10.16 17.30
C ASN A 240 -20.25 -10.91 18.02
N LEU A 241 -20.68 -10.57 19.26
CA LEU A 241 -21.75 -11.33 19.96
C LEU A 241 -23.12 -10.64 20.14
N ARG A 242 -23.32 -9.38 19.70
CA ARG A 242 -24.66 -8.76 19.87
C ARG A 242 -25.69 -9.46 18.99
N LYS A 243 -26.73 -10.04 19.59
CA LYS A 243 -27.77 -10.83 18.89
C LYS A 243 -28.94 -10.01 18.34
N ARG A 244 -29.20 -8.79 18.86
CA ARG A 244 -30.37 -7.99 18.45
C ARG A 244 -30.06 -7.12 17.22
N VAL A 245 -30.82 -7.33 16.17
CA VAL A 245 -30.82 -6.56 14.93
C VAL A 245 -32.08 -5.69 14.92
N THR A 246 -31.96 -4.43 14.52
CA THR A 246 -33.11 -3.52 14.35
C THR A 246 -33.93 -3.91 13.12
N SER A 247 -35.21 -3.50 13.04
CA SER A 247 -36.07 -3.73 11.86
C SER A 247 -35.44 -3.27 10.54
N SER A 248 -34.64 -2.18 10.58
CA SER A 248 -33.85 -1.70 9.45
C SER A 248 -32.76 -2.68 8.97
N GLY A 249 -32.21 -3.53 9.84
CA GLY A 249 -31.25 -4.57 9.44
C GLY A 249 -31.92 -5.75 8.74
N VAL A 250 -33.21 -6.01 8.97
CA VAL A 250 -33.94 -7.08 8.28
C VAL A 250 -34.06 -6.77 6.78
N LYS A 251 -34.37 -5.51 6.43
CA LYS A 251 -34.49 -5.06 5.03
C LYS A 251 -33.17 -5.17 4.24
N LEU A 252 -32.03 -4.97 4.90
CA LEU A 252 -30.71 -5.06 4.25
C LEU A 252 -30.34 -6.49 3.81
N LYS A 253 -31.00 -7.53 4.35
CA LYS A 253 -30.72 -8.93 4.00
C LYS A 253 -31.14 -9.31 2.58
N GLU A 254 -32.06 -8.55 2.01
CA GLU A 254 -32.59 -8.81 0.67
C GLU A 254 -31.72 -8.14 -0.41
N GLU A 255 -30.74 -7.32 -0.03
CA GLU A 255 -29.82 -6.67 -0.96
C GLU A 255 -28.75 -7.65 -1.45
N ASN A 256 -28.56 -7.74 -2.77
CA ASN A 256 -27.55 -8.61 -3.40
C ASN A 256 -26.14 -8.38 -2.83
N ASN A 257 -25.78 -7.13 -2.55
CA ASN A 257 -24.47 -6.79 -1.99
C ASN A 257 -24.28 -7.27 -0.53
N PHE A 258 -25.35 -7.31 0.26
CA PHE A 258 -25.29 -7.92 1.59
C PHE A 258 -25.09 -9.42 1.49
N ASN A 259 -25.75 -10.09 0.54
CA ASN A 259 -25.61 -11.53 0.32
C ASN A 259 -24.18 -11.91 -0.11
N LEU A 260 -23.54 -11.09 -0.96
CA LEU A 260 -22.11 -11.25 -1.30
C LEU A 260 -21.21 -11.19 -0.06
N LEU A 261 -21.44 -10.20 0.81
CA LEU A 261 -20.71 -10.08 2.08
C LEU A 261 -20.99 -11.28 3.00
N ASP A 262 -22.24 -11.72 3.09
CA ASP A 262 -22.66 -12.83 3.93
C ASP A 262 -21.99 -14.14 3.51
N GLU A 263 -21.92 -14.41 2.20
CA GLU A 263 -21.25 -15.58 1.63
C GLU A 263 -19.75 -15.59 1.96
N MET A 264 -19.07 -14.46 1.72
CA MET A 264 -17.65 -14.30 2.06
C MET A 264 -17.42 -14.55 3.56
N LEU A 265 -18.23 -13.95 4.42
CA LEU A 265 -18.13 -14.12 5.87
C LEU A 265 -18.43 -15.56 6.31
N ARG A 266 -19.31 -16.29 5.62
CA ARG A 266 -19.56 -17.71 5.90
C ARG A 266 -18.31 -18.55 5.62
N LYS A 267 -17.65 -18.35 4.47
CA LYS A 267 -16.39 -19.04 4.13
C LYS A 267 -15.29 -18.75 5.16
N ILE A 268 -15.16 -17.49 5.59
CA ILE A 268 -14.23 -17.11 6.68
C ILE A 268 -14.60 -17.82 7.99
N SER A 269 -15.88 -17.81 8.36
CA SER A 269 -16.40 -18.43 9.59
C SER A 269 -16.05 -19.91 9.67
N GLU A 270 -16.24 -20.65 8.57
CA GLU A 270 -15.92 -22.07 8.45
C GLU A 270 -14.43 -22.34 8.60
N LYS A 271 -13.58 -21.64 7.83
CA LYS A 271 -12.12 -21.79 7.88
C LYS A 271 -11.54 -21.44 9.25
N GLU A 272 -11.97 -20.32 9.83
CA GLU A 272 -11.45 -19.80 11.09
C GLU A 272 -12.02 -20.53 12.30
N GLY A 273 -13.12 -21.28 12.15
CA GLY A 273 -13.86 -21.88 13.25
C GLY A 273 -14.39 -20.82 14.21
N VAL A 274 -14.86 -19.69 13.68
CA VAL A 274 -15.39 -18.55 14.45
C VAL A 274 -16.80 -18.27 13.99
N LYS A 275 -17.76 -18.24 14.91
CA LYS A 275 -19.13 -17.87 14.56
C LYS A 275 -19.23 -16.36 14.31
N ILE A 276 -19.68 -15.97 13.12
CA ILE A 276 -19.89 -14.56 12.75
C ILE A 276 -21.39 -14.24 12.86
N TYR A 277 -21.76 -13.43 13.85
CA TYR A 277 -23.17 -13.13 14.12
C TYR A 277 -23.70 -12.00 13.26
N SER A 278 -25.02 -12.01 13.02
CA SER A 278 -25.70 -11.06 12.13
C SER A 278 -25.41 -9.59 12.44
N TYR A 279 -25.33 -9.19 13.71
CA TYR A 279 -25.00 -7.81 14.06
C TYR A 279 -23.65 -7.36 13.51
N PHE A 280 -22.63 -8.21 13.60
CA PHE A 280 -21.31 -7.88 13.06
C PHE A 280 -21.35 -7.80 11.54
N LYS A 281 -22.05 -8.74 10.87
CA LYS A 281 -22.31 -8.68 9.42
C LYS A 281 -22.96 -7.37 9.01
N PHE A 282 -24.00 -6.92 9.73
CA PHE A 282 -24.65 -5.63 9.47
C PHE A 282 -23.75 -4.44 9.77
N LYS A 283 -22.90 -4.53 10.79
CA LYS A 283 -21.96 -3.45 11.11
C LYS A 283 -20.93 -3.28 9.99
N LEU A 284 -20.41 -4.39 9.46
CA LEU A 284 -19.52 -4.41 8.30
C LEU A 284 -20.25 -3.86 7.06
N TYR A 285 -21.48 -4.28 6.81
CA TYR A 285 -22.24 -3.77 5.67
C TYR A 285 -22.53 -2.27 5.77
N LYS A 286 -22.97 -1.79 6.95
CA LYS A 286 -23.16 -0.35 7.19
C LYS A 286 -21.86 0.45 7.04
N TYR A 287 -20.72 -0.14 7.38
CA TYR A 287 -19.42 0.47 7.14
C TYR A 287 -19.20 0.69 5.65
N LEU A 288 -19.49 -0.32 4.81
CA LEU A 288 -19.39 -0.22 3.35
C LEU A 288 -20.36 0.82 2.79
N LEU A 289 -21.65 0.80 3.19
CA LEU A 289 -22.66 1.77 2.76
C LEU A 289 -22.29 3.22 3.10
N LYS A 290 -21.69 3.44 4.28
CA LYS A 290 -21.23 4.78 4.68
C LYS A 290 -20.11 5.28 3.76
N LYS A 291 -19.22 4.39 3.33
CA LYS A 291 -18.12 4.73 2.41
C LYS A 291 -18.65 5.00 1.00
N GLU A 292 -19.60 4.19 0.54
CA GLU A 292 -20.29 4.39 -0.74
C GLU A 292 -21.03 5.73 -0.80
N LYS A 293 -21.82 6.07 0.23
CA LYS A 293 -22.52 7.37 0.28
C LYS A 293 -21.55 8.55 0.18
N ALA A 294 -20.48 8.51 0.96
CA ALA A 294 -19.44 9.54 0.90
C ALA A 294 -18.73 9.58 -0.47
N ASN A 295 -18.69 8.46 -1.20
CA ASN A 295 -18.11 8.39 -2.54
C ASN A 295 -19.02 9.03 -3.60
N ASN A 296 -20.34 8.94 -3.39
CA ASN A 296 -21.38 9.38 -4.34
C ASN A 296 -22.02 10.72 -3.98
N GLU A 297 -21.54 11.42 -2.94
CA GLU A 297 -22.13 12.68 -2.43
C GLU A 297 -22.03 13.88 -3.41
N ILE A 298 -21.39 13.73 -4.57
CA ILE A 298 -21.40 14.74 -5.63
C ILE A 298 -22.50 14.38 -6.64
N SER A 299 -23.57 15.17 -6.63
CA SER A 299 -24.61 15.19 -7.67
C SER A 299 -24.01 15.65 -8.99
N TYR A 300 -23.82 14.72 -9.93
CA TYR A 300 -23.65 15.07 -11.33
C TYR A 300 -25.03 15.21 -11.93
N GLU A 301 -25.44 16.43 -12.28
CA GLU A 301 -26.80 16.74 -12.78
C GLU A 301 -27.19 15.98 -14.07
N ASN A 302 -26.28 15.23 -14.71
CA ASN A 302 -26.49 14.65 -16.04
C ASN A 302 -26.14 13.15 -16.20
N TYR A 303 -25.78 12.40 -15.15
CA TYR A 303 -25.47 10.97 -15.30
C TYR A 303 -26.49 10.12 -14.55
N GLU A 304 -27.26 9.32 -15.29
CA GLU A 304 -28.06 8.26 -14.68
C GLU A 304 -27.12 7.25 -13.99
N PRO A 305 -27.43 6.82 -12.76
CA PRO A 305 -26.52 6.09 -11.90
C PRO A 305 -26.40 4.62 -12.32
N GLN A 306 -25.69 4.36 -13.41
CA GLN A 306 -25.07 3.05 -13.61
C GLN A 306 -23.67 3.11 -12.97
N GLU A 307 -23.52 2.26 -11.95
CA GLU A 307 -22.44 2.28 -10.96
C GLU A 307 -21.06 1.96 -11.59
N TYR A 308 -19.99 2.57 -11.05
CA TYR A 308 -18.56 2.28 -11.30
C TYR A 308 -17.90 2.73 -12.61
N THR A 309 -18.61 2.84 -13.74
CA THR A 309 -17.98 3.39 -14.96
C THR A 309 -17.79 4.90 -14.88
N ILE A 310 -18.56 5.61 -14.04
CA ILE A 310 -18.51 7.08 -13.87
C ILE A 310 -17.08 7.61 -13.68
N ALA A 311 -16.24 7.00 -12.83
CA ALA A 311 -14.87 7.47 -12.63
C ALA A 311 -13.99 7.29 -13.87
N GLU A 312 -14.11 6.15 -14.53
CA GLU A 312 -13.38 5.84 -15.75
C GLU A 312 -13.84 6.71 -16.90
N ASP A 313 -15.15 6.92 -17.05
CA ASP A 313 -15.78 7.77 -18.05
C ASP A 313 -15.41 9.24 -17.83
N ILE A 314 -15.48 9.73 -16.58
CA ILE A 314 -14.99 11.07 -16.22
C ILE A 314 -13.52 11.22 -16.60
N LEU A 315 -12.66 10.28 -16.24
CA LEU A 315 -11.24 10.38 -16.57
C LEU A 315 -11.03 10.33 -18.09
N LYS A 316 -11.71 9.44 -18.82
CA LYS A 316 -11.61 9.34 -20.28
C LYS A 316 -12.09 10.61 -20.97
N GLU A 317 -13.31 11.07 -20.68
CA GLU A 317 -13.89 12.29 -21.26
C GLU A 317 -13.03 13.50 -20.94
N ASN A 318 -12.60 13.66 -19.69
CA ASN A 318 -11.90 14.88 -19.29
C ASN A 318 -10.43 14.89 -19.69
N ILE A 319 -9.76 13.74 -19.75
CA ILE A 319 -8.32 13.68 -20.01
C ILE A 319 -8.06 13.40 -21.49
N LEU A 320 -8.68 12.37 -22.07
CA LEU A 320 -8.44 11.97 -23.47
C LEU A 320 -9.09 12.95 -24.45
N GLU A 321 -10.34 13.37 -24.23
CA GLU A 321 -10.96 14.34 -25.16
C GLU A 321 -10.31 15.72 -25.06
N TYR A 322 -9.87 16.12 -23.86
CA TYR A 322 -9.13 17.38 -23.69
C TYR A 322 -7.79 17.33 -24.45
N GLN A 323 -7.12 16.18 -24.44
CA GLN A 323 -5.91 15.98 -25.24
C GLN A 323 -6.20 16.17 -26.74
N VAL A 324 -7.26 15.54 -27.27
CA VAL A 324 -7.67 15.69 -28.68
C VAL A 324 -8.00 17.14 -29.04
N LYS A 325 -8.75 17.85 -28.18
CA LYS A 325 -9.09 19.27 -28.39
C LYS A 325 -7.85 20.16 -28.42
N LYS A 326 -6.83 19.87 -27.62
CA LYS A 326 -5.57 20.62 -27.59
C LYS A 326 -4.69 20.34 -28.80
N ILE A 327 -4.60 19.08 -29.24
CA ILE A 327 -3.89 18.69 -30.47
C ILE A 327 -4.46 19.44 -31.68
N LEU A 328 -5.78 19.62 -31.75
CA LEU A 328 -6.43 20.39 -32.82
C LEU A 328 -6.10 21.90 -32.79
N ALA A 329 -5.57 22.42 -31.68
CA ALA A 329 -5.28 23.85 -31.49
C ALA A 329 -3.77 24.20 -31.62
N ASP A 330 -2.85 23.27 -31.36
CA ASP A 330 -1.39 23.49 -31.38
C ASP A 330 -0.70 22.63 -32.46
N VAL A 331 -0.10 23.26 -33.48
CA VAL A 331 0.57 22.58 -34.62
C VAL A 331 2.05 22.24 -34.35
N LYS A 332 2.58 22.55 -33.16
CA LYS A 332 3.98 22.25 -32.77
C LYS A 332 4.00 21.23 -31.64
N GLU A 333 3.93 19.95 -31.97
CA GLU A 333 4.14 18.89 -30.98
C GLU A 333 5.62 18.52 -30.91
N SER A 334 6.25 18.80 -29.76
CA SER A 334 7.37 17.99 -29.30
C SER A 334 6.85 16.57 -29.04
N GLU A 335 7.56 15.53 -29.48
CA GLU A 335 7.21 14.14 -29.18
C GLU A 335 7.01 13.96 -27.66
N LYS A 336 5.76 13.71 -27.25
CA LYS A 336 5.40 13.44 -25.85
C LYS A 336 5.53 11.94 -25.57
N ILE A 337 5.92 11.61 -24.34
CA ILE A 337 6.02 10.22 -23.88
C ILE A 337 4.62 9.62 -23.80
N LYS A 338 4.46 8.38 -24.29
CA LYS A 338 3.19 7.66 -24.24
C LYS A 338 2.99 7.04 -22.86
N VAL A 339 1.87 7.36 -22.22
CA VAL A 339 1.60 7.00 -20.82
C VAL A 339 0.29 6.22 -20.70
N ALA A 340 0.33 5.16 -19.90
CA ALA A 340 -0.87 4.55 -19.32
C ALA A 340 -1.10 5.09 -17.92
N ILE A 341 -2.26 5.72 -17.68
CA ILE A 341 -2.66 6.16 -16.35
C ILE A 341 -3.31 4.99 -15.61
N VAL A 342 -2.91 4.80 -14.36
CA VAL A 342 -3.52 3.85 -13.43
C VAL A 342 -4.03 4.63 -12.22
N TYR A 343 -5.32 4.61 -11.96
CA TYR A 343 -5.90 5.35 -10.84
C TYR A 343 -6.29 4.44 -9.67
N ASP A 344 -5.96 4.87 -8.46
CA ASP A 344 -6.42 4.32 -7.17
C ASP A 344 -7.05 5.46 -6.36
N LEU A 345 -8.24 5.88 -6.78
CA LEU A 345 -8.96 7.01 -6.21
C LEU A 345 -10.45 6.68 -6.10
N GLU A 346 -11.07 7.22 -5.06
CA GLU A 346 -12.52 7.25 -4.95
C GLU A 346 -13.09 8.31 -5.91
N ASN A 347 -14.33 8.12 -6.38
CA ASN A 347 -14.99 8.99 -7.36
C ASN A 347 -14.96 10.45 -6.90
N ILE A 348 -15.32 10.70 -5.64
CA ILE A 348 -15.29 12.05 -5.04
C ILE A 348 -13.91 12.73 -5.09
N GLU A 349 -12.84 11.95 -5.04
CA GLU A 349 -11.46 12.47 -5.10
C GLU A 349 -11.05 12.80 -6.54
N ILE A 350 -11.50 11.99 -7.51
CA ILE A 350 -11.36 12.30 -8.94
C ILE A 350 -12.08 13.61 -9.26
N SER A 351 -13.33 13.76 -8.84
CA SER A 351 -14.14 14.97 -9.06
C SER A 351 -13.44 16.24 -8.57
N LYS A 352 -12.93 16.21 -7.33
CA LYS A 352 -12.26 17.36 -6.70
C LYS A 352 -10.98 17.77 -7.42
N ASN A 353 -10.29 16.81 -8.04
CA ASN A 353 -8.98 17.00 -8.64
C ASN A 353 -9.02 17.01 -10.18
N ILE A 354 -10.21 16.98 -10.80
CA ILE A 354 -10.36 16.79 -12.24
C ILE A 354 -9.54 17.78 -13.06
N GLU A 355 -9.53 19.05 -12.66
CA GLU A 355 -8.78 20.11 -13.35
C GLU A 355 -7.26 19.92 -13.26
N ASN A 356 -6.76 19.35 -12.16
CA ASN A 356 -5.35 18.98 -12.06
C ASN A 356 -5.06 17.75 -12.92
N LEU A 357 -5.93 16.74 -12.89
CA LEU A 357 -5.77 15.52 -13.68
C LEU A 357 -5.76 15.79 -15.20
N ARG A 358 -6.56 16.77 -15.67
CA ARG A 358 -6.51 17.25 -17.06
C ARG A 358 -5.13 17.73 -17.49
N LYS A 359 -4.35 18.33 -16.57
CA LYS A 359 -3.02 18.87 -16.90
C LYS A 359 -1.99 17.81 -17.23
N ILE A 360 -2.26 16.53 -16.93
CA ILE A 360 -1.37 15.43 -17.29
C ILE A 360 -1.18 15.38 -18.82
N SER A 361 -2.24 15.61 -19.60
CA SER A 361 -2.16 15.59 -21.08
C SER A 361 -1.42 16.79 -21.69
N GLU A 362 -1.09 17.80 -20.87
CA GLU A 362 -0.25 18.90 -21.33
C GLU A 362 1.20 18.48 -21.53
N LEU A 363 1.68 17.52 -20.73
CA LEU A 363 3.07 17.05 -20.74
C LEU A 363 3.22 15.65 -21.35
N MET A 364 2.19 14.81 -21.27
CA MET A 364 2.25 13.40 -21.65
C MET A 364 1.16 13.04 -22.67
N ASP A 365 1.41 12.03 -23.50
CA ASP A 365 0.42 11.46 -24.43
C ASP A 365 -0.27 10.26 -23.79
N ILE A 366 -1.53 10.41 -23.42
CA ILE A 366 -2.24 9.41 -22.61
C ILE A 366 -2.93 8.42 -23.54
N ILE A 367 -2.42 7.20 -23.56
CA ILE A 367 -2.89 6.15 -24.49
C ILE A 367 -4.00 5.32 -23.86
N ARG A 368 -3.94 5.10 -22.53
CA ARG A 368 -4.90 4.28 -21.79
C ARG A 368 -5.08 4.76 -20.36
N ILE A 369 -6.25 4.47 -19.81
CA ILE A 369 -6.59 4.70 -18.41
C ILE A 369 -7.11 3.39 -17.84
N TYR A 370 -6.55 2.98 -16.70
CA TYR A 370 -6.87 1.73 -16.02
C TYR A 370 -7.28 2.00 -14.57
N ARG A 371 -8.24 1.23 -14.08
CA ARG A 371 -8.39 1.05 -12.64
C ARG A 371 -7.23 0.22 -12.10
N PHE A 372 -6.78 0.50 -10.87
CA PHE A 372 -5.62 -0.16 -10.28
C PHE A 372 -5.66 -1.71 -10.33
N ASP A 373 -6.78 -2.33 -9.98
CA ASP A 373 -6.86 -3.81 -10.01
C ASP A 373 -6.92 -4.40 -11.42
N GLU A 374 -7.56 -3.69 -12.36
CA GLU A 374 -7.57 -4.09 -13.77
C GLU A 374 -6.16 -4.09 -14.33
N PHE A 375 -5.39 -3.04 -14.03
CA PHE A 375 -3.99 -2.97 -14.38
C PHE A 375 -3.19 -4.16 -13.83
N LYS A 376 -3.38 -4.54 -12.56
CA LYS A 376 -2.69 -5.72 -11.98
C LYS A 376 -3.05 -7.02 -12.70
N ARG A 377 -4.32 -7.21 -13.05
CA ARG A 377 -4.79 -8.39 -13.81
C ARG A 377 -4.23 -8.39 -15.23
N GLU A 378 -4.24 -7.25 -15.90
CA GLU A 378 -3.68 -7.11 -17.25
C GLU A 378 -2.18 -7.38 -17.28
N GLN A 379 -1.41 -6.82 -16.33
CA GLN A 379 0.04 -7.08 -16.22
C GLN A 379 0.35 -8.56 -15.97
N SER A 380 -0.42 -9.21 -15.09
CA SER A 380 -0.25 -10.65 -14.82
C SER A 380 -0.56 -11.52 -16.05
N ASN A 381 -1.45 -11.05 -16.93
CA ASN A 381 -1.86 -11.74 -18.15
C ASN A 381 -0.98 -11.39 -19.36
N SER A 382 -0.48 -10.16 -19.47
CA SER A 382 0.40 -9.70 -20.54
C SER A 382 1.75 -10.40 -20.47
N ALA A 383 2.29 -10.58 -19.25
CA ALA A 383 3.49 -11.39 -18.99
C ALA A 383 3.35 -12.83 -19.51
N LYS A 384 2.14 -13.40 -19.48
CA LYS A 384 1.85 -14.76 -20.00
C LYS A 384 1.60 -14.81 -21.51
N LYS A 385 1.17 -13.71 -22.14
CA LYS A 385 0.71 -13.67 -23.53
C LYS A 385 1.63 -12.91 -24.49
N GLY A 386 2.72 -12.30 -24.01
CA GLY A 386 3.67 -11.57 -24.85
C GLY A 386 3.05 -10.40 -25.63
N LYS A 387 1.95 -9.83 -25.14
CA LYS A 387 1.29 -8.69 -25.81
C LYS A 387 2.20 -7.47 -25.74
N LYS A 388 2.48 -6.86 -26.89
CA LYS A 388 3.12 -5.54 -26.95
C LYS A 388 2.11 -4.47 -26.53
N ASP A 389 2.46 -3.74 -25.50
CA ASP A 389 1.69 -2.61 -24.99
C ASP A 389 2.19 -1.31 -25.64
N ASN A 390 1.28 -0.45 -26.11
CA ASN A 390 1.59 0.75 -26.93
C ASN A 390 1.93 2.03 -26.13
N PHE A 391 2.39 1.90 -24.89
CA PHE A 391 2.81 3.01 -24.03
C PHE A 391 4.23 2.80 -23.52
N ASP A 392 4.96 3.85 -23.20
CA ASP A 392 6.36 3.76 -22.76
C ASP A 392 6.47 3.76 -21.23
N GLN A 393 5.44 4.26 -20.54
CA GLN A 393 5.43 4.45 -19.09
C GLN A 393 4.06 4.18 -18.48
N ILE A 394 4.06 3.78 -17.20
CA ILE A 394 2.87 3.76 -16.36
C ILE A 394 2.92 4.93 -15.34
N LEU A 395 1.82 5.67 -15.21
CA LEU A 395 1.63 6.69 -14.19
C LEU A 395 0.53 6.27 -13.21
N ILE A 396 0.92 5.98 -11.97
CA ILE A 396 -0.04 5.67 -10.91
C ILE A 396 -0.44 6.96 -10.19
N VAL A 397 -1.74 7.22 -10.11
CA VAL A 397 -2.32 8.36 -9.40
C VAL A 397 -3.12 7.86 -8.20
N SER A 398 -2.75 8.29 -6.99
CA SER A 398 -3.43 7.90 -5.75
C SER A 398 -3.27 8.96 -4.65
N ASN A 399 -4.16 8.92 -3.66
CA ASN A 399 -4.04 9.72 -2.43
C ASN A 399 -3.06 9.09 -1.42
N ASP A 400 -2.88 7.77 -1.49
CA ASP A 400 -2.21 6.97 -0.47
C ASP A 400 -0.92 6.31 -0.99
N GLU A 401 0.00 5.94 -0.10
CA GLU A 401 1.25 5.27 -0.46
C GLU A 401 1.05 3.79 -0.76
N ILE A 402 0.45 3.50 -1.91
CA ILE A 402 0.17 2.13 -2.36
C ILE A 402 1.30 1.54 -3.22
N GLN A 403 2.44 2.24 -3.37
CA GLN A 403 3.52 1.85 -4.28
C GLN A 403 4.02 0.43 -4.01
N ASN A 404 4.03 0.02 -2.72
CA ASN A 404 4.51 -1.29 -2.29
C ASN A 404 3.56 -2.44 -2.66
N THR A 405 2.32 -2.15 -3.07
CA THR A 405 1.34 -3.13 -3.54
C THR A 405 1.48 -3.45 -5.02
N VAL A 406 2.25 -2.64 -5.75
CA VAL A 406 2.52 -2.84 -7.17
C VAL A 406 3.65 -3.84 -7.32
N ILE A 407 3.51 -4.79 -8.22
CA ILE A 407 4.63 -5.62 -8.69
C ILE A 407 4.72 -5.44 -10.20
N ASN A 408 5.83 -4.88 -10.66
CA ASN A 408 6.09 -4.53 -12.04
C ASN A 408 6.92 -5.62 -12.71
N TYR A 409 6.24 -6.50 -13.44
CA TYR A 409 6.90 -7.53 -14.25
C TYR A 409 7.33 -7.03 -15.64
N SER A 410 7.02 -5.77 -15.99
CA SER A 410 7.32 -5.20 -17.31
C SER A 410 8.73 -4.60 -17.36
N ASP A 411 9.20 -4.25 -18.56
CA ASP A 411 10.38 -3.40 -18.79
C ASP A 411 10.10 -1.91 -18.56
N LYS A 412 8.83 -1.53 -18.41
CA LYS A 412 8.40 -0.14 -18.41
C LYS A 412 8.50 0.48 -17.02
N PRO A 413 9.03 1.70 -16.90
CA PRO A 413 9.10 2.40 -15.62
C PRO A 413 7.69 2.80 -15.14
N ILE A 414 7.56 2.86 -13.82
CA ILE A 414 6.34 3.28 -13.14
C ILE A 414 6.65 4.55 -12.36
N SER A 415 5.88 5.60 -12.62
CA SER A 415 5.92 6.82 -11.83
C SER A 415 4.69 6.91 -10.93
N PHE A 416 4.86 7.59 -9.79
CA PHE A 416 3.79 7.77 -8.83
C PHE A 416 3.50 9.23 -8.57
N LEU A 417 2.23 9.62 -8.71
CA LEU A 417 1.73 10.95 -8.48
C LEU A 417 0.77 10.94 -7.28
N LYS A 418 1.24 11.51 -6.16
CA LYS A 418 0.47 11.56 -4.90
C LYS A 418 -0.42 12.79 -4.88
N LEU A 419 -1.73 12.58 -4.80
CA LEU A 419 -2.70 13.65 -4.55
C LEU A 419 -2.79 13.90 -3.03
N SER A 420 -1.80 14.61 -2.48
CA SER A 420 -1.79 14.89 -1.04
C SER A 420 -2.58 16.15 -0.69
N ASP A 421 -3.59 15.96 0.14
CA ASP A 421 -4.41 17.04 0.68
C ASP A 421 -3.84 17.70 1.94
N ARG A 422 -2.74 17.14 2.48
CA ARG A 422 -2.18 17.52 3.77
C ARG A 422 -0.68 17.76 3.71
N GLU A 423 -0.22 18.65 4.57
CA GLU A 423 1.19 18.89 4.85
C GLU A 423 1.78 17.78 5.73
N ASN A 424 3.11 17.75 5.85
CA ASN A 424 3.81 16.77 6.68
C ASN A 424 3.46 16.89 8.17
N ASP A 425 2.97 18.06 8.61
CA ASP A 425 2.46 18.30 9.97
C ASP A 425 0.97 17.94 10.14
N GLY A 426 0.33 17.44 9.08
CA GLY A 426 -1.07 17.02 9.07
C GLY A 426 -2.08 18.13 8.77
N LYS A 427 -1.67 19.39 8.61
CA LYS A 427 -2.58 20.50 8.24
C LYS A 427 -3.07 20.37 6.80
N LYS A 428 -4.29 20.86 6.55
CA LYS A 428 -4.87 20.88 5.19
C LYS A 428 -4.13 21.90 4.34
N LYS A 429 -3.66 21.48 3.16
CA LYS A 429 -3.01 22.38 2.19
C LYS A 429 -4.02 23.35 1.58
N SER A 430 -3.57 24.58 1.30
CA SER A 430 -4.36 25.55 0.52
C SER A 430 -4.52 25.07 -0.94
N LYS A 431 -5.59 25.49 -1.62
CA LYS A 431 -5.84 25.10 -3.03
C LYS A 431 -4.67 25.49 -3.95
N PHE A 432 -4.11 26.68 -3.77
CA PHE A 432 -2.94 27.14 -4.53
C PHE A 432 -1.72 26.24 -4.33
N LYS A 433 -1.40 25.91 -3.07
CA LYS A 433 -0.26 25.04 -2.75
C LYS A 433 -0.43 23.64 -3.33
N LYS A 434 -1.63 23.06 -3.23
CA LYS A 434 -1.95 21.77 -3.84
C LYS A 434 -1.72 21.77 -5.35
N ASN A 435 -2.21 22.80 -6.05
CA ASN A 435 -2.08 22.90 -7.50
C ASN A 435 -0.62 23.12 -7.94
N ALA A 436 0.14 23.94 -7.21
CA ALA A 436 1.55 24.18 -7.48
C ALA A 436 2.40 22.91 -7.25
N GLU A 437 2.17 22.21 -6.14
CA GLU A 437 2.84 20.94 -5.84
C GLU A 437 2.49 19.87 -6.88
N PHE A 438 1.22 19.73 -7.26
CA PHE A 438 0.79 18.80 -8.30
C PHE A 438 1.54 19.03 -9.61
N TYR A 439 1.60 20.28 -10.09
CA TYR A 439 2.26 20.61 -11.35
C TYR A 439 3.77 20.40 -11.28
N ASN A 440 4.40 20.78 -10.17
CA ASN A 440 5.82 20.54 -9.94
C ASN A 440 6.12 19.04 -9.90
N ASP A 441 5.27 18.25 -9.25
CA ASP A 441 5.43 16.80 -9.18
C ASP A 441 5.29 16.14 -10.55
N LEU A 442 4.34 16.60 -11.35
CA LEU A 442 4.13 16.13 -12.71
C LEU A 442 5.31 16.47 -13.62
N LYS A 443 5.88 17.68 -13.50
CA LYS A 443 7.08 18.09 -14.24
C LYS A 443 8.29 17.24 -13.88
N ILE A 444 8.50 16.97 -12.59
CA ILE A 444 9.58 16.07 -12.15
C ILE A 444 9.40 14.66 -12.76
N ILE A 445 8.18 14.17 -12.89
CA ILE A 445 7.91 12.87 -13.52
C ILE A 445 8.26 12.90 -15.01
N ASP A 446 7.86 13.95 -15.73
CA ASP A 446 8.20 14.13 -17.14
C ASP A 446 9.73 14.18 -17.37
N ASP A 447 10.45 15.00 -16.59
CA ASP A 447 11.91 15.12 -16.66
C ASP A 447 12.61 13.78 -16.34
N MET A 448 12.15 13.10 -15.30
CA MET A 448 12.66 11.79 -14.88
C MET A 448 12.57 10.76 -16.02
N MET A 449 11.47 10.81 -16.76
CA MET A 449 11.17 9.83 -17.81
C MET A 449 11.94 10.07 -19.10
N LYS A 450 12.13 11.34 -19.47
CA LYS A 450 13.04 11.73 -20.57
C LYS A 450 14.47 11.27 -20.29
N GLU A 451 14.93 11.38 -19.04
CA GLU A 451 16.26 10.88 -18.66
C GLU A 451 16.32 9.34 -18.65
N TYR A 452 15.25 8.64 -18.25
CA TYR A 452 15.17 7.17 -18.35
C TYR A 452 15.35 6.68 -19.79
N GLU A 453 14.62 7.23 -20.74
CA GLU A 453 14.70 6.84 -22.15
C GLU A 453 16.10 7.05 -22.72
N LYS A 454 16.70 8.20 -22.40
CA LYS A 454 18.07 8.55 -22.80
C LYS A 454 19.11 7.57 -22.22
N MET A 455 18.98 7.19 -20.95
CA MET A 455 19.90 6.24 -20.31
C MET A 455 19.71 4.82 -20.84
N TYR A 456 18.46 4.39 -20.99
CA TYR A 456 18.12 3.07 -21.54
C TYR A 456 18.66 2.90 -22.97
N CYS A 457 18.54 3.93 -23.81
CA CYS A 457 19.12 3.92 -25.16
C CYS A 457 20.65 3.78 -25.14
N LYS A 458 21.34 4.41 -24.19
CA LYS A 458 22.81 4.29 -24.06
C LYS A 458 23.23 2.88 -23.65
N GLU A 459 22.56 2.27 -22.68
CA GLU A 459 22.88 0.91 -22.25
C GLU A 459 22.69 -0.10 -23.38
N ILE A 460 21.59 0.00 -24.16
CA ILE A 460 21.39 -0.84 -25.35
C ILE A 460 22.55 -0.70 -26.35
N ILE A 461 23.07 0.51 -26.52
CA ILE A 461 24.19 0.77 -27.42
C ILE A 461 25.49 0.17 -26.87
N GLU A 462 25.71 0.21 -25.56
CA GLU A 462 26.89 -0.36 -24.91
C GLU A 462 26.85 -1.90 -24.87
N MET A 463 25.69 -2.52 -24.69
CA MET A 463 25.54 -4.00 -24.75
C MET A 463 25.72 -4.58 -26.15
N LYS A 464 25.62 -3.75 -27.20
CA LYS A 464 25.83 -4.15 -28.60
C LYS A 464 27.28 -3.97 -29.07
N LYS A 465 28.15 -3.41 -28.23
CA LYS A 465 29.60 -3.32 -28.44
C LYS A 465 30.30 -4.43 -27.67
#